data_AF-A0A428P1L2-F1
#
_entry.id   AF-A0A428P1L2-F1
#
_cell.length_a   1.000
_cell.length_b   1.000
_cell.length_c   1.000
_cell.angle_alpha   90.00
_cell.angle_beta   90.00
_cell.angle_gamma   90.00
#
_symmetry.space_group_name_H-M   'P 1'
#
loop_
_entity.id
_entity.type
_entity.pdbx_description
1 polymer ?
#
loop_
_entity_poly.entity_id
_entity_poly.type
_entity_poly.pdbx_seq_one_letter_code
_entity_poly.pdbx_strand_id
1 'polypeptide(L)'
;MTQGRVLVIAGSDSSGGAGLEADQKVIAAHGCYAMTATTALTAQNTQGVKAIHVIPADFVAQQIEACVEDVGVDVIKTGMLAAAETIEMVEKIVIKHNIPSLVVDPVMVSTSGATLLPNEAVQHLCKHLLPHTTVLTPNIPEAFLILSQNGQSIAPEVRNVEDLEVVARSIQALGPKWVLVKGGHVPMKEDLTVAATEEERKFVVDVLVGGDNEVVRVQSPYQASTSTHGTGCSLASAIASNLAKGLDAPKAVRSACRYIEAAIRTAPGLGKGHGPLNHFHSTYTLPFAPGYFIEWLLERPDVRDVWREFVYHPFVMAIGDGTLPLESFKGYIVQDYLYLIHFSRANALAAYKVQNVDDISRATEIVQHIMHELKLHTSYCESFGISIAEIQATEEKQACTAYTRYVLDIGQNGDWLGLQVALAPCLLGYGAVARMLRDHKDTVRENNTYWAWIKNYNEDDYTQAVRLGSELLEKHLQLQSPSRIEELVQIFVKGLKLEIGFWDMFPSK
;
A
#
# COMPACT_ATOMS: atom_id res chain seq x y z
N MET A 1 -5.25 -8.60 1.11
CA MET A 1 -6.30 -9.43 0.49
C MET A 1 -7.18 -8.53 -0.36
N THR A 2 -7.53 -8.98 -1.56
CA THR A 2 -8.46 -8.30 -2.45
C THR A 2 -9.85 -8.21 -1.81
N GLN A 3 -10.48 -7.03 -1.82
CA GLN A 3 -11.75 -6.77 -1.12
C GLN A 3 -13.00 -6.74 -2.02
N GLY A 4 -12.86 -6.95 -3.33
CA GLY A 4 -13.97 -6.99 -4.28
C GLY A 4 -13.50 -7.16 -5.72
N ARG A 5 -14.37 -7.66 -6.61
CA ARG A 5 -14.10 -7.96 -8.02
C ARG A 5 -14.92 -7.03 -8.91
N VAL A 6 -14.25 -6.19 -9.69
CA VAL A 6 -14.88 -5.20 -10.58
C VAL A 6 -14.56 -5.54 -12.03
N LEU A 7 -15.58 -5.80 -12.83
CA LEU A 7 -15.44 -5.96 -14.27
C LEU A 7 -15.72 -4.62 -14.97
N VAL A 8 -14.74 -4.15 -15.73
CA VAL A 8 -14.82 -2.88 -16.46
C VAL A 8 -15.07 -3.15 -17.94
N ILE A 9 -16.15 -2.59 -18.47
CA ILE A 9 -16.52 -2.69 -19.89
C ILE A 9 -16.34 -1.30 -20.52
N ALA A 10 -15.20 -1.06 -21.17
CA ALA A 10 -14.84 0.25 -21.68
C ALA A 10 -13.80 0.20 -22.81
N GLY A 11 -13.52 1.35 -23.42
CA GLY A 11 -12.41 1.52 -24.36
C GLY A 11 -11.06 1.75 -23.66
N SER A 12 -9.98 1.38 -24.35
CA SER A 12 -8.60 1.64 -23.93
C SER A 12 -8.16 3.05 -24.32
N ASP A 13 -7.52 3.78 -23.40
CA ASP A 13 -6.74 4.99 -23.64
C ASP A 13 -5.24 4.65 -23.58
N SER A 14 -4.59 4.64 -24.75
CA SER A 14 -3.17 4.32 -24.89
C SER A 14 -2.23 5.18 -24.03
N SER A 15 -2.64 6.36 -23.56
CA SER A 15 -1.82 7.20 -22.67
C SER A 15 -1.96 6.87 -21.18
N GLY A 16 -2.96 6.06 -20.83
CA GLY A 16 -3.20 5.61 -19.48
C GLY A 16 -3.84 6.63 -18.55
N GLY A 17 -4.43 7.71 -19.09
CA GLY A 17 -5.06 8.77 -18.30
C GLY A 17 -6.56 8.59 -18.08
N ALA A 18 -7.25 7.92 -19.00
CA ALA A 18 -8.67 7.57 -18.94
C ALA A 18 -8.88 6.08 -19.29
N GLY A 19 -10.12 5.71 -19.64
CA GLY A 19 -10.45 4.38 -20.15
C GLY A 19 -10.12 3.24 -19.19
N LEU A 20 -9.94 2.04 -19.76
CA LEU A 20 -9.60 0.83 -19.02
C LEU A 20 -8.34 0.98 -18.16
N GLU A 21 -7.37 1.77 -18.59
CA GLU A 21 -6.11 1.96 -17.88
C GLU A 21 -6.32 2.79 -16.61
N ALA A 22 -7.09 3.88 -16.67
CA ALA A 22 -7.45 4.64 -15.47
C ALA A 22 -8.33 3.79 -14.54
N ASP A 23 -9.30 3.07 -15.11
CA ASP A 23 -10.21 2.21 -14.35
C ASP A 23 -9.42 1.17 -13.53
N GLN A 24 -8.49 0.44 -14.16
CA GLN A 24 -7.64 -0.55 -13.48
C GLN A 24 -6.76 0.09 -12.40
N LYS A 25 -6.16 1.26 -12.64
CA LYS A 25 -5.34 1.96 -11.64
C LYS A 25 -6.15 2.35 -10.42
N VAL A 26 -7.36 2.88 -10.62
CA VAL A 26 -8.26 3.24 -9.52
C VAL A 26 -8.69 2.01 -8.74
N ILE A 27 -9.12 0.94 -9.42
CA ILE A 27 -9.57 -0.31 -8.78
C ILE A 27 -8.42 -0.92 -7.96
N ALA A 28 -7.19 -0.93 -8.50
CA ALA A 28 -6.00 -1.38 -7.79
C ALA A 28 -5.66 -0.48 -6.58
N ALA A 29 -5.77 0.85 -6.73
CA ALA A 29 -5.57 1.79 -5.63
C ALA A 29 -6.62 1.62 -4.52
N HIS A 30 -7.79 1.08 -4.85
CA HIS A 30 -8.81 0.70 -3.89
C HIS A 30 -8.62 -0.74 -3.38
N GLY A 31 -7.57 -1.49 -3.74
CA GLY A 31 -7.37 -2.86 -3.25
C GLY A 31 -8.44 -3.86 -3.72
N CYS A 32 -9.08 -3.57 -4.85
CA CYS A 32 -10.02 -4.45 -5.54
C CYS A 32 -9.32 -5.13 -6.73
N TYR A 33 -9.91 -6.20 -7.26
CA TYR A 33 -9.43 -6.92 -8.42
C TYR A 33 -10.15 -6.40 -9.67
N ALA A 34 -9.38 -5.94 -10.65
CA ALA A 34 -9.90 -5.43 -11.90
C ALA A 34 -9.90 -6.53 -12.96
N MET A 35 -11.05 -6.69 -13.64
CA MET A 35 -11.18 -7.43 -14.89
C MET A 35 -11.61 -6.45 -15.98
N THR A 36 -11.35 -6.78 -17.24
CA THR A 36 -11.66 -5.88 -18.36
C THR A 36 -12.33 -6.62 -19.52
N ALA A 37 -13.27 -5.93 -20.16
CA ALA A 37 -13.80 -6.27 -21.47
C ALA A 37 -13.67 -5.04 -22.38
N THR A 38 -12.81 -5.15 -23.39
CA THR A 38 -12.41 -4.02 -24.22
C THR A 38 -13.41 -3.82 -25.35
N THR A 39 -14.04 -2.64 -25.38
CA THR A 39 -15.03 -2.27 -26.41
C THR A 39 -14.40 -1.56 -27.62
N ALA A 40 -13.27 -0.89 -27.41
CA ALA A 40 -12.52 -0.23 -28.47
C ALA A 40 -11.07 0.02 -28.04
N LEU A 41 -10.17 0.06 -29.01
CA LEU A 41 -8.81 0.55 -28.87
C LEU A 41 -8.74 1.98 -29.39
N THR A 42 -8.11 2.89 -28.66
CA THR A 42 -7.88 4.26 -29.12
C THR A 42 -6.40 4.56 -29.24
N ALA A 43 -6.00 5.18 -30.35
CA ALA A 43 -4.72 5.86 -30.45
C ALA A 43 -4.89 7.27 -29.84
N GLN A 44 -4.82 7.36 -28.52
CA GLN A 44 -5.12 8.57 -27.76
C GLN A 44 -3.93 9.01 -26.90
N ASN A 45 -3.81 10.32 -26.68
CA ASN A 45 -2.95 10.88 -25.64
C ASN A 45 -3.53 12.17 -25.05
N THR A 46 -2.75 12.86 -24.20
CA THR A 46 -3.17 14.10 -23.53
C THR A 46 -3.58 15.23 -24.48
N GLN A 47 -3.27 15.14 -25.78
CA GLN A 47 -3.64 16.13 -26.80
C GLN A 47 -4.89 15.73 -27.61
N GLY A 48 -5.45 14.53 -27.37
CA GLY A 48 -6.69 14.08 -28.00
C GLY A 48 -6.61 12.68 -28.63
N VAL A 49 -7.71 12.30 -29.27
CA VAL A 49 -7.89 11.01 -29.95
C VAL A 49 -7.48 11.12 -31.43
N LYS A 50 -6.63 10.20 -31.91
CA LYS A 50 -6.18 10.15 -33.31
C LYS A 50 -6.87 9.08 -34.14
N ALA A 51 -7.22 7.95 -33.53
CA ALA A 51 -7.90 6.84 -34.18
C ALA A 51 -8.68 6.02 -33.15
N ILE A 52 -9.76 5.38 -33.61
CA ILE A 52 -10.59 4.47 -32.82
C ILE A 52 -10.76 3.19 -33.64
N HIS A 53 -10.51 2.05 -33.02
CA HIS A 53 -10.79 0.73 -33.55
C HIS A 53 -11.82 0.04 -32.65
N VAL A 54 -13.04 -0.10 -33.15
CA VAL A 54 -14.15 -0.71 -32.39
C VAL A 54 -14.02 -2.23 -32.42
N ILE A 55 -14.12 -2.85 -31.26
CA ILE A 55 -14.11 -4.31 -31.11
C ILE A 55 -15.51 -4.86 -31.39
N PRO A 56 -15.65 -5.94 -32.18
CA PRO A 56 -16.95 -6.58 -32.41
C PRO A 56 -17.65 -7.00 -31.12
N ALA A 57 -18.96 -6.72 -31.01
CA ALA A 57 -19.73 -6.93 -29.79
C ALA A 57 -19.80 -8.40 -29.34
N ASP A 58 -19.77 -9.35 -30.29
CA ASP A 58 -19.69 -10.79 -30.03
C ASP A 58 -18.38 -11.20 -29.35
N PHE A 59 -17.27 -10.53 -29.69
CA PHE A 59 -15.99 -10.72 -29.01
C PHE A 59 -15.96 -10.03 -27.64
N VAL A 60 -16.62 -8.88 -27.47
CA VAL A 60 -16.80 -8.26 -26.14
C VAL A 60 -17.60 -9.18 -25.22
N ALA A 61 -18.66 -9.83 -25.72
CA ALA A 61 -19.42 -10.80 -24.95
C ALA A 61 -18.54 -11.97 -24.48
N GLN A 62 -17.68 -12.53 -25.36
CA GLN A 62 -16.74 -13.59 -24.99
C GLN A 62 -15.76 -13.16 -23.89
N GLN A 63 -15.25 -11.93 -23.93
CA GLN A 63 -14.40 -11.38 -22.86
C GLN A 63 -15.13 -11.34 -21.51
N ILE A 64 -16.39 -10.89 -21.51
CA ILE A 64 -17.20 -10.78 -20.29
C ILE A 64 -17.53 -12.17 -19.74
N GLU A 65 -18.01 -13.09 -20.58
CA GLU A 65 -18.35 -14.46 -20.18
C GLU A 65 -17.13 -15.17 -19.56
N ALA A 66 -15.94 -15.04 -20.18
CA ALA A 66 -14.71 -15.63 -19.65
C ALA A 66 -14.38 -15.13 -18.23
N CYS A 67 -14.65 -13.86 -17.91
CA CYS A 67 -14.43 -13.31 -16.57
C CYS A 67 -15.52 -13.77 -15.58
N VAL A 68 -16.79 -13.72 -16.01
CA VAL A 68 -17.94 -14.01 -15.15
C VAL A 68 -18.00 -15.49 -14.77
N GLU A 69 -17.69 -16.39 -15.71
CA GLU A 69 -17.80 -17.85 -15.50
C GLU A 69 -16.69 -18.43 -14.59
N ASP A 70 -15.50 -17.84 -14.57
CA ASP A 70 -14.36 -18.33 -13.78
C ASP A 70 -14.10 -17.50 -12.51
N VAL A 71 -13.84 -16.20 -12.68
CA VAL A 71 -13.43 -15.31 -11.57
C VAL A 71 -14.64 -14.83 -10.77
N GLY A 72 -15.79 -14.64 -11.44
CA GLY A 72 -16.99 -14.03 -10.89
C GLY A 72 -16.88 -12.52 -10.72
N VAL A 73 -18.02 -11.83 -10.59
CA VAL A 73 -18.11 -10.36 -10.61
C VAL A 73 -19.02 -9.85 -9.50
N ASP A 74 -18.53 -8.89 -8.71
CA ASP A 74 -19.34 -8.21 -7.69
C ASP A 74 -20.00 -6.93 -8.24
N VAL A 75 -19.27 -6.20 -9.09
CA VAL A 75 -19.76 -4.96 -9.73
C VAL A 75 -19.30 -4.91 -11.19
N ILE A 76 -20.20 -4.57 -12.10
CA ILE A 76 -19.84 -4.13 -13.46
C ILE A 76 -19.78 -2.61 -13.49
N LYS A 77 -18.71 -2.06 -14.07
CA LYS A 77 -18.61 -0.64 -14.44
C LYS A 77 -18.54 -0.51 -15.95
N THR A 78 -19.39 0.32 -16.54
CA THR A 78 -19.31 0.64 -17.97
C THR A 78 -18.66 2.01 -18.20
N GLY A 79 -17.84 2.12 -19.24
CA GLY A 79 -17.35 3.39 -19.77
C GLY A 79 -17.82 3.58 -21.22
N MET A 80 -16.90 3.91 -22.13
CA MET A 80 -17.21 4.01 -23.56
C MET A 80 -17.67 2.65 -24.13
N LEU A 81 -18.92 2.56 -24.60
CA LEU A 81 -19.49 1.32 -25.16
C LEU A 81 -19.43 1.23 -26.70
N ALA A 82 -19.11 2.34 -27.36
CA ALA A 82 -18.89 2.52 -28.80
C ALA A 82 -20.10 2.26 -29.73
N ALA A 83 -21.02 1.35 -29.41
CA ALA A 83 -22.13 0.95 -30.30
C ALA A 83 -23.39 0.51 -29.53
N ALA A 84 -24.55 0.58 -30.19
CA ALA A 84 -25.84 0.19 -29.61
C ALA A 84 -25.91 -1.32 -29.34
N GLU A 85 -25.30 -2.12 -30.21
CA GLU A 85 -25.23 -3.58 -30.09
C GLU A 85 -24.48 -4.00 -28.82
N THR A 86 -23.44 -3.25 -28.44
CA THR A 86 -22.70 -3.47 -27.19
C THR A 86 -23.60 -3.20 -25.98
N ILE A 87 -24.43 -2.16 -26.01
CA ILE A 87 -25.35 -1.80 -24.92
C ILE A 87 -26.36 -2.92 -24.67
N GLU A 88 -27.03 -3.40 -25.72
CA GLU A 88 -28.00 -4.49 -25.63
C GLU A 88 -27.36 -5.81 -25.21
N MET A 89 -26.12 -6.05 -25.63
CA MET A 89 -25.35 -7.21 -25.20
C MET A 89 -25.04 -7.16 -23.70
N VAL A 90 -24.61 -6.00 -23.18
CA VAL A 90 -24.33 -5.83 -21.74
C VAL A 90 -25.60 -6.02 -20.91
N GLU A 91 -26.76 -5.51 -21.36
CA GLU A 91 -28.05 -5.75 -20.70
C GLU A 91 -28.33 -7.25 -20.55
N LYS A 92 -28.20 -8.02 -21.66
CA LYS A 92 -28.45 -9.47 -21.66
C LYS A 92 -27.55 -10.19 -20.67
N ILE A 93 -26.26 -9.82 -20.59
CA ILE A 93 -25.31 -10.42 -19.64
C ILE A 93 -25.67 -10.06 -18.19
N VAL A 94 -25.98 -8.79 -17.92
CA VAL A 94 -26.37 -8.32 -16.58
C VAL A 94 -27.56 -9.11 -16.05
N ILE A 95 -28.56 -9.36 -16.90
CA ILE A 95 -29.74 -10.15 -16.57
C ILE A 95 -29.38 -11.64 -16.43
N LYS A 96 -28.70 -12.23 -17.43
CA LYS A 96 -28.34 -13.66 -17.47
C LYS A 96 -27.61 -14.10 -16.22
N HIS A 97 -26.65 -13.30 -15.76
CA HIS A 97 -25.77 -13.63 -14.64
C HIS A 97 -26.19 -13.00 -13.31
N ASN A 98 -27.34 -12.30 -13.28
CA ASN A 98 -27.86 -11.63 -12.09
C ASN A 98 -26.80 -10.77 -11.39
N ILE A 99 -26.13 -9.91 -12.16
CA ILE A 99 -25.01 -9.10 -11.68
C ILE A 99 -25.50 -8.19 -10.53
N PRO A 100 -24.85 -8.21 -9.34
CA PRO A 100 -25.39 -7.53 -8.16
C PRO A 100 -25.50 -6.01 -8.29
N SER A 101 -24.53 -5.39 -8.98
CA SER A 101 -24.45 -3.94 -9.12
C SER A 101 -23.86 -3.53 -10.45
N LEU A 102 -24.43 -2.47 -11.02
CA LEU A 102 -24.03 -1.88 -12.30
C LEU A 102 -23.80 -0.37 -12.11
N VAL A 103 -22.56 0.07 -12.33
CA VAL A 103 -22.19 1.49 -12.36
C VAL A 103 -22.01 1.92 -13.82
N VAL A 104 -22.80 2.90 -14.26
CA VAL A 104 -22.76 3.39 -15.62
C VAL A 104 -22.14 4.79 -15.66
N ASP A 105 -20.96 4.90 -16.28
CA ASP A 105 -20.40 6.18 -16.71
C ASP A 105 -20.80 6.39 -18.18
N PRO A 106 -21.76 7.29 -18.47
CA PRO A 106 -22.35 7.41 -19.80
C PRO A 106 -21.45 8.23 -20.72
N VAL A 107 -20.28 7.68 -21.06
CA VAL A 107 -19.26 8.36 -21.86
C VAL A 107 -19.77 8.56 -23.29
N MET A 108 -20.16 9.80 -23.61
CA MET A 108 -20.69 10.17 -24.94
C MET A 108 -19.70 10.98 -25.76
N VAL A 109 -18.87 11.79 -25.11
CA VAL A 109 -17.91 12.70 -25.76
C VAL A 109 -16.59 12.68 -24.99
N SER A 110 -15.45 12.69 -25.69
CA SER A 110 -14.14 12.80 -25.06
C SER A 110 -13.90 14.21 -24.51
N THR A 111 -12.94 14.36 -23.58
CA THR A 111 -12.47 15.68 -23.13
C THR A 111 -11.94 16.55 -24.29
N SER A 112 -11.46 15.92 -25.37
CA SER A 112 -11.04 16.59 -26.61
C SER A 112 -12.17 16.88 -27.59
N GLY A 113 -13.43 16.57 -27.26
CA GLY A 113 -14.60 16.85 -28.08
C GLY A 113 -14.97 15.78 -29.12
N ALA A 114 -14.17 14.72 -29.29
CA ALA A 114 -14.53 13.61 -30.17
C ALA A 114 -15.80 12.89 -29.68
N THR A 115 -16.76 12.66 -30.57
CA THR A 115 -17.95 11.84 -30.30
C THR A 115 -17.55 10.39 -30.09
N LEU A 116 -17.89 9.83 -28.94
CA LEU A 116 -17.53 8.47 -28.52
C LEU A 116 -18.72 7.51 -28.51
N LEU A 117 -19.93 8.06 -28.41
CA LEU A 117 -21.18 7.31 -28.54
C LEU A 117 -22.12 8.04 -29.52
N PRO A 118 -22.57 7.40 -30.60
CA PRO A 118 -23.56 7.98 -31.50
C PRO A 118 -24.87 8.33 -30.77
N ASN A 119 -25.57 9.38 -31.20
CA ASN A 119 -26.82 9.82 -30.56
C ASN A 119 -27.90 8.72 -30.53
N GLU A 120 -27.97 7.89 -31.56
CA GLU A 120 -28.87 6.73 -31.60
C GLU A 120 -28.57 5.75 -30.46
N ALA A 121 -27.30 5.50 -30.15
CA ALA A 121 -26.91 4.60 -29.07
C ALA A 121 -27.23 5.16 -27.67
N VAL A 122 -27.42 6.48 -27.51
CA VAL A 122 -27.91 7.08 -26.26
C VAL A 122 -29.34 6.63 -25.96
N GLN A 123 -30.21 6.49 -26.96
CA GLN A 123 -31.57 5.97 -26.76
C GLN A 123 -31.54 4.52 -26.28
N HIS A 124 -30.64 3.71 -26.85
CA HIS A 124 -30.44 2.33 -26.42
C HIS A 124 -29.93 2.27 -24.98
N LEU A 125 -28.97 3.12 -24.60
CA LEU A 125 -28.49 3.23 -23.21
C LEU A 125 -29.65 3.48 -22.24
N CYS A 126 -30.51 4.43 -22.59
CA CYS A 126 -31.67 4.83 -21.78
C CYS A 126 -32.66 3.69 -21.61
N LYS A 127 -32.98 2.99 -22.71
CA LYS A 127 -33.99 1.93 -22.71
C LYS A 127 -33.50 0.63 -22.07
N HIS A 128 -32.23 0.27 -22.26
CA HIS A 128 -31.72 -1.06 -21.98
C HIS A 128 -30.81 -1.14 -20.74
N LEU A 129 -29.99 -0.11 -20.44
CA LEU A 129 -29.08 -0.18 -19.27
C LEU A 129 -29.55 0.62 -18.07
N LEU A 130 -30.18 1.78 -18.26
CA LEU A 130 -30.63 2.62 -17.14
C LEU A 130 -31.57 1.88 -16.16
N PRO A 131 -32.54 1.05 -16.60
CA PRO A 131 -33.41 0.31 -15.67
C PRO A 131 -32.68 -0.67 -14.75
N HIS A 132 -31.48 -1.14 -15.15
CA HIS A 132 -30.64 -2.05 -14.36
C HIS A 132 -29.52 -1.34 -13.61
N THR A 133 -29.37 -0.03 -13.83
CA THR A 133 -28.25 0.75 -13.29
C THR A 133 -28.41 0.99 -11.79
N THR A 134 -27.38 0.64 -11.03
CA THR A 134 -27.30 0.93 -9.60
C THR A 134 -26.86 2.37 -9.35
N VAL A 135 -25.81 2.84 -10.03
CA VAL A 135 -25.38 4.25 -9.99
C VAL A 135 -25.06 4.73 -11.41
N LEU A 136 -25.75 5.78 -11.86
CA LEU A 136 -25.43 6.49 -13.10
C LEU A 136 -24.63 7.75 -12.77
N THR A 137 -23.57 8.06 -13.51
CA THR A 137 -22.68 9.20 -13.19
C THR A 137 -22.54 10.20 -14.34
N PRO A 138 -23.61 10.86 -14.85
CA PRO A 138 -23.50 11.77 -15.98
C PRO A 138 -22.86 13.10 -15.58
N ASN A 139 -22.06 13.71 -16.46
CA ASN A 139 -21.77 15.14 -16.37
C ASN A 139 -22.98 15.94 -16.87
N ILE A 140 -22.95 17.26 -16.73
CA ILE A 140 -24.08 18.11 -17.12
C ILE A 140 -24.40 18.00 -18.64
N PRO A 141 -23.42 18.10 -19.56
CA PRO A 141 -23.68 17.84 -20.97
C PRO A 141 -24.32 16.47 -21.27
N GLU A 142 -23.81 15.40 -20.65
CA GLU A 142 -24.35 14.03 -20.78
C GLU A 142 -25.77 13.94 -20.22
N ALA A 143 -26.02 14.56 -19.07
CA ALA A 143 -27.34 14.61 -18.42
C ALA A 143 -28.38 15.26 -19.33
N PHE A 144 -28.06 16.38 -19.96
CA PHE A 144 -28.95 17.05 -20.90
C PHE A 144 -29.17 16.24 -22.17
N LEU A 145 -28.13 15.57 -22.68
CA LEU A 145 -28.28 14.69 -23.83
C LEU A 145 -29.23 13.52 -23.53
N ILE A 146 -29.07 12.87 -22.37
CA ILE A 146 -29.98 11.82 -21.89
C ILE A 146 -31.44 12.32 -21.85
N LEU A 147 -31.67 13.48 -21.24
CA LEU A 147 -33.01 14.06 -21.12
C LEU A 147 -33.62 14.42 -22.48
N SER A 148 -32.81 14.97 -23.39
CA SER A 148 -33.26 15.34 -24.74
C SER A 148 -33.72 14.14 -25.56
N GLN A 149 -33.05 12.99 -25.41
CA GLN A 149 -33.43 11.75 -26.07
C GLN A 149 -34.68 11.10 -25.48
N ASN A 150 -35.15 11.57 -24.31
CA ASN A 150 -36.31 11.05 -23.61
C ASN A 150 -37.44 12.08 -23.51
N GLY A 151 -37.57 12.96 -24.51
CA GLY A 151 -38.74 13.82 -24.71
C GLY A 151 -38.68 15.20 -24.04
N GLN A 152 -37.56 15.58 -23.41
CA GLN A 152 -37.35 16.96 -22.95
C GLN A 152 -36.72 17.81 -24.06
N SER A 153 -37.56 18.57 -24.79
CA SER A 153 -37.09 19.39 -25.91
C SER A 153 -36.24 20.61 -25.53
N ILE A 154 -36.25 21.01 -24.25
CA ILE A 154 -35.51 22.18 -23.76
C ILE A 154 -34.56 21.71 -22.66
N ALA A 155 -33.27 21.97 -22.84
CA ALA A 155 -32.26 21.69 -21.84
C ALA A 155 -32.54 22.53 -20.57
N PRO A 156 -32.53 21.92 -19.37
CA PRO A 156 -32.66 22.66 -18.12
C PRO A 156 -31.53 23.68 -17.99
N GLU A 157 -31.85 24.87 -17.49
CA GLU A 157 -30.82 25.83 -17.08
C GLU A 157 -30.39 25.52 -15.65
N VAL A 158 -29.08 25.44 -15.40
CA VAL A 158 -28.54 25.22 -14.06
C VAL A 158 -28.00 26.55 -13.54
N ARG A 159 -28.66 27.12 -12.53
CA ARG A 159 -28.29 28.40 -11.90
C ARG A 159 -27.79 28.22 -10.46
N ASN A 160 -28.16 27.12 -9.82
CA ASN A 160 -27.77 26.78 -8.45
C ASN A 160 -27.70 25.25 -8.26
N VAL A 161 -27.41 24.82 -7.04
CA VAL A 161 -27.32 23.40 -6.68
C VAL A 161 -28.69 22.70 -6.71
N GLU A 162 -29.77 23.39 -6.38
CA GLU A 162 -31.13 22.85 -6.44
C GLU A 162 -31.53 22.47 -7.88
N ASP A 163 -31.09 23.22 -8.89
CA ASP A 163 -31.33 22.87 -10.29
C ASP A 163 -30.61 21.56 -10.68
N LEU A 164 -29.41 21.29 -10.13
CA LEU A 164 -28.72 20.01 -10.33
C LEU A 164 -29.51 18.84 -9.73
N GLU A 165 -30.19 19.05 -8.60
CA GLU A 165 -31.08 18.02 -8.02
C GLU A 165 -32.27 17.74 -8.91
N VAL A 166 -32.88 18.78 -9.50
CA VAL A 166 -34.00 18.63 -10.43
C VAL A 166 -33.57 17.83 -11.67
N VAL A 167 -32.39 18.11 -12.21
CA VAL A 167 -31.80 17.34 -13.31
C VAL A 167 -31.59 15.88 -12.90
N ALA A 168 -30.98 15.64 -11.73
CA ALA A 168 -30.73 14.28 -11.23
C ALA A 168 -32.03 13.49 -11.05
N ARG A 169 -33.07 14.10 -10.47
CA ARG A 169 -34.41 13.49 -10.30
C ARG A 169 -35.07 13.16 -11.63
N SER A 170 -34.96 14.05 -12.62
CA SER A 170 -35.52 13.83 -13.95
C SER A 170 -34.89 12.62 -14.63
N ILE A 171 -33.59 12.43 -14.46
CA ILE A 171 -32.87 11.26 -15.00
C ILE A 171 -33.17 10.00 -14.18
N GLN A 172 -33.28 10.11 -12.85
CA GLN A 172 -33.64 8.98 -11.98
C GLN A 172 -34.99 8.37 -12.38
N ALA A 173 -35.95 9.20 -12.80
CA ALA A 173 -37.25 8.75 -13.29
C ALA A 173 -37.18 7.85 -14.54
N LEU A 174 -36.03 7.80 -15.22
CA LEU A 174 -35.78 6.90 -16.36
C LEU A 174 -35.39 5.47 -15.93
N GLY A 175 -35.15 5.21 -14.64
CA GLY A 175 -34.90 3.86 -14.12
C GLY A 175 -33.69 3.65 -13.19
N PRO A 176 -32.58 4.43 -13.24
CA PRO A 176 -31.44 4.17 -12.37
C PRO A 176 -31.79 4.31 -10.89
N LYS A 177 -31.27 3.41 -10.04
CA LYS A 177 -31.52 3.48 -8.60
C LYS A 177 -30.96 4.76 -7.97
N TRP A 178 -29.77 5.16 -8.42
CA TRP A 178 -29.08 6.37 -8.02
C TRP A 178 -28.50 7.11 -9.24
N VAL A 179 -28.54 8.43 -9.21
CA VAL A 179 -27.98 9.31 -10.24
C VAL A 179 -27.08 10.36 -9.59
N LEU A 180 -25.81 10.39 -9.98
CA LEU A 180 -24.80 11.36 -9.56
C LEU A 180 -24.53 12.35 -10.70
N VAL A 181 -25.17 13.52 -10.66
CA VAL A 181 -24.86 14.61 -11.60
C VAL A 181 -23.58 15.29 -11.16
N LYS A 182 -22.54 15.21 -12.01
CA LYS A 182 -21.20 15.77 -11.75
C LYS A 182 -21.18 17.28 -12.00
N GLY A 183 -20.81 18.07 -10.99
CA GLY A 183 -20.90 19.54 -11.02
C GLY A 183 -19.74 20.26 -11.69
N GLY A 184 -18.66 19.56 -12.05
CA GLY A 184 -17.40 20.18 -12.49
C GLY A 184 -17.48 21.16 -13.67
N HIS A 185 -18.57 21.15 -14.45
CA HIS A 185 -18.79 22.07 -15.57
C HIS A 185 -19.46 23.40 -15.18
N VAL A 186 -20.03 23.48 -13.97
CA VAL A 186 -20.71 24.67 -13.43
C VAL A 186 -20.15 24.98 -12.03
N PRO A 187 -18.90 25.50 -11.96
CA PRO A 187 -18.32 25.89 -10.68
C PRO A 187 -19.21 26.93 -9.99
N MET A 188 -19.27 26.85 -8.66
CA MET A 188 -20.21 27.60 -7.83
C MET A 188 -19.49 28.70 -7.03
N LYS A 189 -20.23 29.78 -6.75
CA LYS A 189 -19.89 30.82 -5.78
C LYS A 189 -20.08 30.35 -4.34
N GLU A 190 -19.79 31.23 -3.39
CA GLU A 190 -19.99 30.98 -1.95
C GLU A 190 -21.47 30.79 -1.57
N ASP A 191 -22.39 31.45 -2.28
CA ASP A 191 -23.85 31.30 -2.13
C ASP A 191 -24.42 30.06 -2.87
N LEU A 192 -23.55 29.20 -3.41
CA LEU A 192 -23.91 27.99 -4.18
C LEU A 192 -24.72 28.26 -5.48
N THR A 193 -24.66 29.48 -6.00
CA THR A 193 -25.11 29.77 -7.37
C THR A 193 -23.94 29.71 -8.36
N VAL A 194 -24.23 29.50 -9.64
CA VAL A 194 -23.20 29.31 -10.68
C VAL A 194 -22.32 30.56 -10.82
N ALA A 195 -21.02 30.35 -10.88
CA ALA A 195 -20.01 31.40 -11.10
C ALA A 195 -20.00 31.83 -12.58
N ALA A 196 -20.06 33.13 -12.82
CA ALA A 196 -19.98 33.72 -14.14
C ALA A 196 -18.53 34.02 -14.55
N THR A 197 -17.66 34.33 -13.59
CA THR A 197 -16.23 34.59 -13.82
C THR A 197 -15.32 33.57 -13.14
N GLU A 198 -14.02 33.59 -13.45
CA GLU A 198 -13.07 32.64 -12.85
C GLU A 198 -12.81 32.93 -11.36
N GLU A 199 -12.80 34.20 -10.97
CA GLU A 199 -12.55 34.67 -9.60
C GLU A 199 -13.68 34.27 -8.63
N GLU A 200 -14.89 34.14 -9.19
CA GLU A 200 -16.10 33.70 -8.51
C GLU A 200 -16.12 32.19 -8.24
N ARG A 201 -15.31 31.39 -8.95
CA ARG A 201 -15.26 29.93 -8.77
C ARG A 201 -14.69 29.57 -7.40
N LYS A 202 -15.55 29.11 -6.49
CA LYS A 202 -15.17 28.66 -5.15
C LYS A 202 -15.29 27.16 -4.99
N PHE A 203 -16.39 26.59 -5.49
CA PHE A 203 -16.73 25.20 -5.21
C PHE A 203 -17.12 24.43 -6.47
N VAL A 204 -16.98 23.11 -6.39
CA VAL A 204 -17.66 22.14 -7.25
C VAL A 204 -18.61 21.36 -6.35
N VAL A 205 -19.84 21.15 -6.83
CA VAL A 205 -20.86 20.41 -6.09
C VAL A 205 -21.39 19.28 -6.95
N ASP A 206 -21.09 18.05 -6.56
CA ASP A 206 -21.70 16.85 -7.16
C ASP A 206 -22.97 16.49 -6.39
N VAL A 207 -24.03 16.13 -7.11
CA VAL A 207 -25.36 15.87 -6.55
C VAL A 207 -25.79 14.44 -6.85
N LEU A 208 -25.91 13.63 -5.80
CA LEU A 208 -26.45 12.29 -5.84
C LEU A 208 -27.92 12.31 -5.42
N VAL A 209 -28.78 11.69 -6.22
CA VAL A 209 -30.19 11.45 -5.89
C VAL A 209 -30.52 9.97 -6.05
N GLY A 210 -31.25 9.39 -5.12
CA GLY A 210 -31.71 8.00 -5.21
C GLY A 210 -32.48 7.53 -3.97
N GLY A 211 -32.88 6.24 -3.98
CA GLY A 211 -33.62 5.64 -2.87
C GLY A 211 -34.97 6.31 -2.57
N ASP A 212 -35.35 6.38 -1.29
CA ASP A 212 -36.58 7.00 -0.78
C ASP A 212 -36.51 8.54 -0.81
N ASN A 213 -36.22 9.13 -1.98
CA ASN A 213 -35.99 10.57 -2.22
C ASN A 213 -34.76 11.17 -1.52
N GLU A 214 -33.77 10.35 -1.12
CA GLU A 214 -32.53 10.82 -0.52
C GLU A 214 -31.73 11.69 -1.50
N VAL A 215 -31.12 12.74 -0.97
CA VAL A 215 -30.23 13.64 -1.71
C VAL A 215 -28.93 13.80 -0.95
N VAL A 216 -27.81 13.61 -1.65
CA VAL A 216 -26.47 13.83 -1.11
C VAL A 216 -25.73 14.83 -1.98
N ARG A 217 -25.39 15.97 -1.40
CA ARG A 217 -24.51 16.98 -1.99
C ARG A 217 -23.08 16.72 -1.52
N VAL A 218 -22.14 16.63 -2.45
CA VAL A 218 -20.70 16.54 -2.16
C VAL A 218 -20.02 17.80 -2.68
N GLN A 219 -19.68 18.69 -1.74
CA GLN A 219 -18.98 19.94 -2.03
C GLN A 219 -17.47 19.77 -1.87
N SER A 220 -16.72 20.25 -2.85
CA SER A 220 -15.25 20.31 -2.86
C SER A 220 -14.77 21.70 -3.28
N PRO A 221 -13.59 22.16 -2.80
CA PRO A 221 -12.97 23.35 -3.34
C PRO A 221 -12.76 23.23 -4.85
N TYR A 222 -13.02 24.32 -5.59
CA TYR A 222 -12.64 24.40 -6.99
C TYR A 222 -11.11 24.37 -7.12
N GLN A 223 -10.60 23.61 -8.09
CA GLN A 223 -9.17 23.47 -8.32
C GLN A 223 -8.83 23.94 -9.74
N ALA A 224 -7.98 24.97 -9.83
CA ALA A 224 -7.45 25.40 -11.12
C ALA A 224 -6.37 24.40 -11.58
N SER A 225 -6.79 23.41 -12.38
CA SER A 225 -5.91 22.37 -12.91
C SER A 225 -6.29 22.01 -14.34
N THR A 226 -5.27 21.78 -15.18
CA THR A 226 -5.45 21.22 -16.53
C THR A 226 -5.39 19.68 -16.53
N SER A 227 -5.03 19.08 -15.39
CA SER A 227 -4.96 17.62 -15.24
C SER A 227 -6.32 17.07 -14.83
N THR A 228 -7.25 17.07 -15.78
CA THR A 228 -8.64 16.62 -15.59
C THR A 228 -9.02 15.47 -16.53
N HIS A 229 -8.05 14.95 -17.28
CA HIS A 229 -8.24 13.81 -18.18
C HIS A 229 -8.54 12.55 -17.34
N GLY A 230 -9.63 11.85 -17.69
CA GLY A 230 -10.05 10.62 -17.01
C GLY A 230 -10.77 10.79 -15.67
N THR A 231 -11.18 12.01 -15.29
CA THR A 231 -11.96 12.27 -14.05
C THR A 231 -13.25 11.47 -13.97
N GLY A 232 -14.04 11.41 -15.04
CA GLY A 232 -15.28 10.63 -15.09
C GLY A 232 -15.06 9.13 -14.89
N CYS A 233 -14.17 8.54 -15.69
CA CYS A 233 -13.85 7.11 -15.61
C CYS A 233 -13.34 6.73 -14.22
N SER A 234 -12.42 7.53 -13.69
CA SER A 234 -11.85 7.32 -12.36
C SER A 234 -12.90 7.42 -11.25
N LEU A 235 -13.83 8.39 -11.35
CA LEU A 235 -14.90 8.55 -10.37
C LEU A 235 -15.82 7.33 -10.35
N ALA A 236 -16.28 6.90 -11.51
CA ALA A 236 -17.14 5.73 -11.64
C ALA A 236 -16.44 4.44 -11.16
N SER A 237 -15.15 4.29 -11.43
CA SER A 237 -14.35 3.15 -10.95
C SER A 237 -14.11 3.17 -9.44
N ALA A 238 -13.94 4.34 -8.84
CA ALA A 238 -13.86 4.49 -7.38
C ALA A 238 -15.21 4.15 -6.72
N ILE A 239 -16.33 4.60 -7.30
CA ILE A 239 -17.68 4.22 -6.85
C ILE A 239 -17.87 2.71 -6.95
N ALA A 240 -17.57 2.10 -8.10
CA ALA A 240 -17.68 0.66 -8.31
C ALA A 240 -16.84 -0.14 -7.31
N SER A 241 -15.60 0.30 -7.05
CA SER A 241 -14.71 -0.32 -6.07
C SER A 241 -15.27 -0.24 -4.65
N ASN A 242 -15.82 0.90 -4.26
CA ASN A 242 -16.42 1.09 -2.95
C ASN A 242 -17.70 0.24 -2.77
N LEU A 243 -18.54 0.15 -3.80
CA LEU A 243 -19.71 -0.74 -3.81
C LEU A 243 -19.29 -2.21 -3.70
N ALA A 244 -18.23 -2.63 -4.41
CA ALA A 244 -17.72 -4.00 -4.35
C ALA A 244 -17.23 -4.39 -2.95
N LYS A 245 -16.79 -3.41 -2.15
CA LYS A 245 -16.41 -3.57 -0.74
C LYS A 245 -17.60 -3.57 0.23
N GLY A 246 -18.83 -3.42 -0.28
CA GLY A 246 -20.06 -3.42 0.52
C GLY A 246 -20.45 -2.06 1.09
N LEU A 247 -19.90 -0.94 0.60
CA LEU A 247 -20.42 0.39 0.97
C LEU A 247 -21.78 0.63 0.31
N ASP A 248 -22.65 1.36 0.99
CA ASP A 248 -23.86 1.93 0.38
C ASP A 248 -23.53 3.03 -0.64
N ALA A 249 -24.45 3.33 -1.55
CA ALA A 249 -24.22 4.29 -2.63
C ALA A 249 -23.86 5.71 -2.13
N PRO A 250 -24.55 6.30 -1.13
CA PRO A 250 -24.14 7.57 -0.53
C PRO A 250 -22.69 7.61 -0.05
N LYS A 251 -22.23 6.60 0.71
CA LYS A 251 -20.85 6.54 1.21
C LYS A 251 -19.86 6.28 0.07
N ALA A 252 -20.19 5.37 -0.85
CA ALA A 252 -19.34 5.04 -2.00
C ALA A 252 -19.06 6.28 -2.87
N VAL A 253 -20.10 7.06 -3.17
CA VAL A 253 -20.01 8.31 -3.93
C VAL A 253 -19.21 9.36 -3.19
N ARG A 254 -19.51 9.60 -1.90
CA ARG A 254 -18.78 10.60 -1.11
C ARG A 254 -17.28 10.29 -1.05
N SER A 255 -16.93 9.03 -0.81
CA SER A 255 -15.53 8.57 -0.79
C SER A 255 -14.86 8.74 -2.16
N ALA A 256 -15.55 8.37 -3.24
CA ALA A 256 -15.05 8.51 -4.60
C ALA A 256 -14.80 9.97 -5.00
N CYS A 257 -15.72 10.90 -4.70
CA CYS A 257 -15.52 12.33 -4.95
C CYS A 257 -14.28 12.87 -4.21
N ARG A 258 -14.06 12.47 -2.95
CA ARG A 258 -12.86 12.86 -2.18
C ARG A 258 -11.57 12.27 -2.76
N TYR A 259 -11.63 11.04 -3.25
CA TYR A 259 -10.50 10.42 -3.96
C TYR A 259 -10.14 11.21 -5.23
N ILE A 260 -11.12 11.61 -6.04
CA ILE A 260 -10.88 12.39 -7.26
C ILE A 260 -10.38 13.80 -6.95
N GLU A 261 -10.94 14.47 -5.94
CA GLU A 261 -10.46 15.77 -5.50
C GLU A 261 -8.96 15.73 -5.16
N ALA A 262 -8.52 14.74 -4.40
CA ALA A 262 -7.11 14.55 -4.07
C ALA A 262 -6.25 14.16 -5.29
N ALA A 263 -6.79 13.36 -6.21
CA ALA A 263 -6.10 12.94 -7.43
C ALA A 263 -5.83 14.11 -8.39
N ILE A 264 -6.75 15.09 -8.45
CA ILE A 264 -6.54 16.34 -9.19
C ILE A 264 -5.49 17.20 -8.50
N ARG A 265 -5.60 17.35 -7.17
CA ARG A 265 -4.70 18.19 -6.36
C ARG A 265 -3.24 17.75 -6.46
N THR A 266 -3.03 16.44 -6.54
CA THR A 266 -1.70 15.80 -6.53
C THR A 266 -1.27 15.33 -7.92
N ALA A 267 -1.93 15.80 -8.98
CA ALA A 267 -1.68 15.36 -10.35
C ALA A 267 -0.20 15.54 -10.75
N PRO A 268 0.38 14.58 -11.50
CA PRO A 268 1.82 14.54 -11.77
C PRO A 268 2.29 15.51 -12.86
N GLY A 269 1.39 16.27 -13.50
CA GLY A 269 1.74 17.24 -14.55
C GLY A 269 2.28 16.61 -15.84
N LEU A 270 1.83 15.40 -16.19
CA LEU A 270 2.30 14.65 -17.36
C LEU A 270 1.62 15.10 -18.65
N GLY A 271 2.38 15.09 -19.75
CA GLY A 271 1.89 15.41 -21.09
C GLY A 271 1.94 16.89 -21.46
N LYS A 272 1.37 17.24 -22.62
CA LYS A 272 1.38 18.62 -23.17
C LYS A 272 -0.02 19.21 -23.37
N GLY A 273 -1.07 18.44 -23.09
CA GLY A 273 -2.46 18.87 -23.17
C GLY A 273 -3.16 18.69 -21.84
N HIS A 274 -4.32 18.03 -21.83
CA HIS A 274 -5.03 17.68 -20.60
C HIS A 274 -4.36 16.46 -19.95
N GLY A 275 -3.66 16.70 -18.84
CA GLY A 275 -2.88 15.68 -18.14
C GLY A 275 -3.75 14.69 -17.35
N PRO A 276 -3.21 13.50 -17.03
CA PRO A 276 -3.90 12.50 -16.21
C PRO A 276 -3.92 12.90 -14.72
N LEU A 277 -4.83 12.30 -13.97
CA LEU A 277 -4.86 12.36 -12.51
C LEU A 277 -3.70 11.59 -11.87
N ASN A 278 -3.42 11.88 -10.59
CA ASN A 278 -2.60 10.98 -9.77
C ASN A 278 -3.47 9.86 -9.17
N HIS A 279 -3.52 8.70 -9.84
CA HIS A 279 -4.33 7.56 -9.38
C HIS A 279 -3.80 6.87 -8.11
N PHE A 280 -2.55 7.12 -7.72
CA PHE A 280 -1.90 6.39 -6.62
C PHE A 280 -1.61 7.27 -5.39
N HIS A 281 -2.26 8.44 -5.28
CA HIS A 281 -2.05 9.41 -4.19
C HIS A 281 -2.31 8.87 -2.78
N SER A 282 -3.10 7.80 -2.67
CA SER A 282 -3.52 7.18 -1.40
C SER A 282 -2.89 5.80 -1.17
N THR A 283 -1.92 5.40 -2.00
CA THR A 283 -1.21 4.12 -1.90
C THR A 283 0.29 4.34 -1.90
N TYR A 284 1.02 3.46 -1.23
CA TYR A 284 2.47 3.38 -1.32
C TYR A 284 2.91 1.98 -1.75
N THR A 285 4.09 1.91 -2.34
CA THR A 285 4.74 0.67 -2.73
C THR A 285 5.84 0.34 -1.72
N LEU A 286 5.90 -0.91 -1.29
CA LEU A 286 7.00 -1.40 -0.47
C LEU A 286 8.25 -1.54 -1.36
N PRO A 287 9.46 -1.26 -0.83
CA PRO A 287 10.69 -1.41 -1.60
C PRO A 287 11.17 -2.87 -1.68
N PHE A 288 10.45 -3.81 -1.07
CA PHE A 288 10.74 -5.24 -1.03
C PHE A 288 9.45 -6.06 -1.19
N ALA A 289 9.59 -7.30 -1.65
CA ALA A 289 8.50 -8.26 -1.67
C ALA A 289 8.27 -8.85 -0.26
N PRO A 290 7.03 -9.17 0.13
CA PRO A 290 6.76 -9.87 1.40
C PRO A 290 7.62 -11.14 1.55
N GLY A 291 8.34 -11.26 2.67
CA GLY A 291 9.25 -12.37 2.94
C GLY A 291 10.71 -12.12 2.53
N TYR A 292 11.02 -10.96 1.96
CA TYR A 292 12.37 -10.58 1.50
C TYR A 292 12.86 -9.25 2.11
N PHE A 293 12.28 -8.78 3.21
CA PHE A 293 12.74 -7.58 3.88
C PHE A 293 14.19 -7.70 4.37
N ILE A 294 14.57 -8.80 5.02
CA ILE A 294 15.90 -8.97 5.61
C ILE A 294 16.95 -9.06 4.51
N GLU A 295 16.68 -9.79 3.43
CA GLU A 295 17.54 -9.82 2.25
C GLU A 295 17.73 -8.41 1.69
N TRP A 296 16.63 -7.70 1.43
CA TRP A 296 16.67 -6.32 0.95
C TRP A 296 17.46 -5.41 1.90
N LEU A 297 17.19 -5.48 3.21
CA LEU A 297 17.81 -4.65 4.25
C LEU A 297 19.33 -4.82 4.22
N LEU A 298 19.82 -6.06 4.21
CA LEU A 298 21.25 -6.36 4.28
C LEU A 298 22.00 -6.02 2.98
N GLU A 299 21.31 -5.95 1.85
CA GLU A 299 21.89 -5.53 0.56
C GLU A 299 21.90 -4.01 0.35
N ARG A 300 21.14 -3.24 1.14
CA ARG A 300 21.10 -1.78 1.01
C ARG A 300 22.48 -1.14 1.15
N PRO A 301 22.84 -0.14 0.32
CA PRO A 301 24.17 0.49 0.39
C PRO A 301 24.54 1.08 1.75
N ASP A 302 23.59 1.65 2.49
CA ASP A 302 23.80 2.25 3.82
C ASP A 302 23.89 1.23 4.97
N VAL A 303 23.51 -0.03 4.71
CA VAL A 303 23.55 -1.14 5.68
C VAL A 303 24.70 -2.09 5.37
N ARG A 304 24.85 -2.49 4.10
CA ARG A 304 25.74 -3.56 3.63
C ARG A 304 27.17 -3.41 4.10
N ASP A 305 27.71 -2.20 4.03
CA ASP A 305 29.11 -1.95 4.35
C ASP A 305 29.36 -2.07 5.86
N VAL A 306 28.44 -1.52 6.69
CA VAL A 306 28.49 -1.64 8.16
C VAL A 306 28.22 -3.09 8.60
N TRP A 307 27.27 -3.77 7.97
CA TRP A 307 26.99 -5.18 8.21
C TRP A 307 28.21 -6.06 7.91
N ARG A 308 28.92 -5.78 6.81
CA ARG A 308 30.15 -6.50 6.46
C ARG A 308 31.27 -6.23 7.47
N GLU A 309 31.46 -4.99 7.88
CA GLU A 309 32.45 -4.62 8.91
C GLU A 309 32.19 -5.36 10.22
N PHE A 310 30.93 -5.42 10.63
CA PHE A 310 30.50 -6.22 11.78
C PHE A 310 30.79 -7.72 11.58
N VAL A 311 30.25 -8.36 10.53
CA VAL A 311 30.43 -9.82 10.35
C VAL A 311 31.90 -10.23 10.23
N TYR A 312 32.74 -9.42 9.58
CA TYR A 312 34.18 -9.70 9.36
C TYR A 312 35.10 -8.88 10.28
N HIS A 313 34.60 -8.46 11.45
CA HIS A 313 35.36 -7.62 12.37
C HIS A 313 36.69 -8.29 12.76
N PRO A 314 37.82 -7.56 12.91
CA PRO A 314 39.11 -8.16 13.26
C PRO A 314 39.10 -9.00 14.54
N PHE A 315 38.31 -8.59 15.55
CA PHE A 315 38.10 -9.38 16.77
C PHE A 315 37.46 -10.73 16.48
N VAL A 316 36.43 -10.76 15.62
CA VAL A 316 35.72 -11.98 15.19
C VAL A 316 36.63 -12.88 14.37
N MET A 317 37.38 -12.31 13.43
CA MET A 317 38.35 -13.08 12.64
C MET A 317 39.43 -13.72 13.51
N ALA A 318 39.90 -12.99 14.54
CA ALA A 318 40.89 -13.49 15.50
C ALA A 318 40.33 -14.59 16.44
N ILE A 319 39.01 -14.60 16.69
CA ILE A 319 38.33 -15.74 17.33
C ILE A 319 38.37 -16.96 16.40
N GLY A 320 38.09 -16.75 15.12
CA GLY A 320 38.08 -17.81 14.10
C GLY A 320 39.43 -18.50 13.93
N ASP A 321 40.50 -17.73 13.72
CA ASP A 321 41.85 -18.26 13.52
C ASP A 321 42.58 -18.63 14.83
N GLY A 322 41.95 -18.35 15.98
CA GLY A 322 42.46 -18.68 17.31
C GLY A 322 43.57 -17.76 17.82
N THR A 323 43.82 -16.62 17.16
CA THR A 323 44.90 -15.68 17.51
C THR A 323 44.50 -14.58 18.49
N LEU A 324 43.20 -14.43 18.80
CA LEU A 324 42.72 -13.40 19.72
C LEU A 324 43.44 -13.50 21.08
N PRO A 325 43.94 -12.40 21.68
CA PRO A 325 44.52 -12.44 23.02
C PRO A 325 43.49 -12.92 24.05
N LEU A 326 43.88 -13.86 24.92
CA LEU A 326 42.96 -14.43 25.90
C LEU A 326 42.35 -13.38 26.84
N GLU A 327 43.12 -12.36 27.23
CA GLU A 327 42.63 -11.26 28.07
C GLU A 327 41.59 -10.38 27.35
N SER A 328 41.69 -10.24 26.03
CA SER A 328 40.67 -9.58 25.20
C SER A 328 39.36 -10.37 25.21
N PHE A 329 39.44 -11.70 25.07
CA PHE A 329 38.27 -12.57 25.11
C PHE A 329 37.61 -12.58 26.50
N LYS A 330 38.41 -12.68 27.56
CA LYS A 330 37.94 -12.58 28.96
C LYS A 330 37.24 -11.24 29.23
N GLY A 331 37.83 -10.14 28.77
CA GLY A 331 37.22 -8.83 28.91
C GLY A 331 35.88 -8.72 28.16
N TYR A 332 35.84 -9.24 26.93
CA TYR A 332 34.62 -9.30 26.11
C TYR A 332 33.51 -10.07 26.81
N ILE A 333 33.76 -11.30 27.26
CA ILE A 333 32.72 -12.16 27.82
C ILE A 333 32.16 -11.61 29.16
N VAL A 334 32.98 -10.88 29.92
CA VAL A 334 32.53 -10.16 31.12
C VAL A 334 31.60 -9.00 30.76
N GLN A 335 31.95 -8.20 29.75
CA GLN A 335 31.07 -7.12 29.28
C GLN A 335 29.80 -7.66 28.64
N ASP A 336 29.89 -8.77 27.92
CA ASP A 336 28.75 -9.44 27.29
C ASP A 336 27.76 -9.96 28.33
N TYR A 337 28.25 -10.52 29.44
CA TYR A 337 27.40 -10.86 30.60
C TYR A 337 26.63 -9.63 31.13
N LEU A 338 27.30 -8.47 31.27
CA LEU A 338 26.64 -7.23 31.72
C LEU A 338 25.64 -6.71 30.69
N TYR A 339 25.96 -6.82 29.39
CA TYR A 339 25.06 -6.50 28.29
C TYR A 339 23.79 -7.36 28.35
N LEU A 340 23.93 -8.68 28.51
CA LEU A 340 22.81 -9.64 28.53
C LEU A 340 21.82 -9.37 29.66
N ILE A 341 22.25 -8.77 30.79
CA ILE A 341 21.32 -8.30 31.83
C ILE A 341 20.37 -7.23 31.28
N HIS A 342 20.89 -6.25 30.55
CA HIS A 342 20.06 -5.19 29.95
C HIS A 342 19.32 -5.69 28.71
N PHE A 343 19.90 -6.60 27.94
CA PHE A 343 19.22 -7.28 26.83
C PHE A 343 17.99 -8.07 27.34
N SER A 344 18.12 -8.71 28.51
CA SER A 344 16.99 -9.36 29.20
C SER A 344 15.91 -8.36 29.60
N ARG A 345 16.29 -7.19 30.12
CA ARG A 345 15.35 -6.11 30.45
C ARG A 345 14.66 -5.56 29.19
N ALA A 346 15.38 -5.44 28.08
CA ALA A 346 14.82 -5.00 26.81
C ALA A 346 13.82 -6.02 26.26
N ASN A 347 14.11 -7.32 26.32
CA ASN A 347 13.17 -8.37 25.93
C ASN A 347 11.95 -8.46 26.88
N ALA A 348 12.14 -8.23 28.18
CA ALA A 348 11.02 -8.09 29.11
C ALA A 348 10.15 -6.85 28.78
N LEU A 349 10.76 -5.75 28.35
CA LEU A 349 10.04 -4.57 27.86
C LEU A 349 9.30 -4.88 26.55
N ALA A 350 9.86 -5.72 25.67
CA ALA A 350 9.16 -6.20 24.48
C ALA A 350 7.93 -7.04 24.87
N ALA A 351 8.06 -7.93 25.86
CA ALA A 351 6.94 -8.71 26.41
C ALA A 351 5.86 -7.80 27.04
N TYR A 352 6.26 -6.69 27.67
CA TYR A 352 5.31 -5.70 28.20
C TYR A 352 4.52 -4.96 27.10
N LYS A 353 5.12 -4.74 25.92
CA LYS A 353 4.50 -3.96 24.84
C LYS A 353 3.55 -4.75 23.93
N VAL A 354 3.61 -6.07 23.95
CA VAL A 354 2.68 -6.90 23.17
C VAL A 354 1.31 -6.96 23.86
N GLN A 355 0.25 -7.10 23.06
CA GLN A 355 -1.14 -6.97 23.55
C GLN A 355 -1.88 -8.30 23.71
N ASN A 356 -1.36 -9.41 23.17
CA ASN A 356 -2.02 -10.72 23.22
C ASN A 356 -1.18 -11.74 23.99
N VAL A 357 -1.86 -12.70 24.62
CA VAL A 357 -1.26 -13.67 25.54
C VAL A 357 -0.25 -14.59 24.86
N ASP A 358 -0.52 -14.99 23.61
CA ASP A 358 0.40 -15.87 22.87
C ASP A 358 1.75 -15.19 22.62
N ASP A 359 1.73 -13.92 22.21
CA ASP A 359 2.95 -13.15 21.99
C ASP A 359 3.65 -12.78 23.31
N ILE A 360 2.91 -12.59 24.41
CA ILE A 360 3.51 -12.44 25.75
C ILE A 360 4.27 -13.71 26.15
N SER A 361 3.67 -14.89 25.93
CA SER A 361 4.32 -16.17 26.23
C SER A 361 5.61 -16.33 25.43
N ARG A 362 5.56 -16.12 24.10
CA ARG A 362 6.74 -16.19 23.21
C ARG A 362 7.83 -15.21 23.64
N ALA A 363 7.48 -13.96 23.96
CA ALA A 363 8.45 -12.97 24.41
C ALA A 363 9.08 -13.35 25.77
N THR A 364 8.33 -14.02 26.64
CA THR A 364 8.83 -14.52 27.93
C THR A 364 9.78 -15.70 27.75
N GLU A 365 9.53 -16.59 26.80
CA GLU A 365 10.46 -17.68 26.43
C GLU A 365 11.81 -17.12 26.03
N ILE A 366 11.86 -16.03 25.24
CA ILE A 366 13.13 -15.35 24.89
C ILE A 366 13.89 -14.89 26.15
N VAL A 367 13.20 -14.29 27.12
CA VAL A 367 13.83 -13.90 28.40
C VAL A 367 14.39 -15.12 29.14
N GLN A 368 13.66 -16.23 29.17
CA GLN A 368 14.13 -17.48 29.79
C GLN A 368 15.36 -18.06 29.08
N HIS A 369 15.40 -18.00 27.74
CA HIS A 369 16.57 -18.40 26.96
C HIS A 369 17.80 -17.54 27.30
N ILE A 370 17.64 -16.21 27.40
CA ILE A 370 18.75 -15.33 27.80
C ILE A 370 19.23 -15.64 29.23
N MET A 371 18.30 -15.94 30.15
CA MET A 371 18.67 -16.39 31.50
C MET A 371 19.45 -17.71 31.51
N HIS A 372 19.20 -18.60 30.54
CA HIS A 372 19.98 -19.82 30.37
C HIS A 372 21.38 -19.51 29.80
N GLU A 373 21.46 -18.64 28.79
CA GLU A 373 22.72 -18.19 28.18
C GLU A 373 23.64 -17.53 29.22
N LEU A 374 23.11 -16.64 30.07
CA LEU A 374 23.85 -16.04 31.18
C LEU A 374 24.53 -17.08 32.09
N LYS A 375 23.91 -18.24 32.32
CA LYS A 375 24.53 -19.33 33.09
C LYS A 375 25.69 -19.99 32.34
N LEU A 376 25.58 -20.14 31.03
CA LEU A 376 26.68 -20.64 30.20
C LEU A 376 27.87 -19.68 30.25
N HIS A 377 27.64 -18.36 30.13
CA HIS A 377 28.71 -17.36 30.29
C HIS A 377 29.40 -17.46 31.66
N THR A 378 28.64 -17.67 32.75
CA THR A 378 29.27 -17.87 34.07
C THR A 378 30.15 -19.11 34.11
N SER A 379 29.73 -20.24 33.52
CA SER A 379 30.56 -21.45 33.46
C SER A 379 31.82 -21.25 32.61
N TYR A 380 31.72 -20.45 31.55
CA TYR A 380 32.84 -20.08 30.69
C TYR A 380 33.84 -19.18 31.42
N CYS A 381 33.36 -18.16 32.12
CA CYS A 381 34.18 -17.28 32.96
C CYS A 381 34.90 -18.07 34.07
N GLU A 382 34.21 -19.01 34.72
CA GLU A 382 34.80 -19.89 35.73
C GLU A 382 35.94 -20.74 35.15
N SER A 383 35.79 -21.26 33.91
CA SER A 383 36.85 -22.00 33.22
C SER A 383 38.12 -21.16 32.96
N PHE A 384 37.96 -19.83 32.93
CA PHE A 384 39.04 -18.86 32.78
C PHE A 384 39.52 -18.26 34.10
N GLY A 385 39.01 -18.74 35.24
CA GLY A 385 39.39 -18.29 36.58
C GLY A 385 38.73 -16.98 37.03
N ILE A 386 37.63 -16.57 36.41
CA ILE A 386 36.88 -15.36 36.75
C ILE A 386 35.64 -15.77 37.56
N SER A 387 35.55 -15.31 38.81
CA SER A 387 34.39 -15.59 39.66
C SER A 387 33.19 -14.69 39.33
N ILE A 388 31.98 -15.17 39.64
CA ILE A 388 30.74 -14.39 39.46
C ILE A 388 30.79 -13.06 40.24
N ALA A 389 31.42 -13.05 41.43
CA ALA A 389 31.57 -11.84 42.22
C ALA A 389 32.44 -10.78 41.52
N GLU A 390 33.49 -11.19 40.82
CA GLU A 390 34.33 -10.29 40.02
C GLU A 390 33.58 -9.73 38.82
N ILE A 391 32.78 -10.56 38.13
CA ILE A 391 31.94 -10.11 37.01
C ILE A 391 30.95 -9.04 37.49
N GLN A 392 30.25 -9.29 38.60
CA GLN A 392 29.25 -8.36 39.16
C GLN A 392 29.85 -7.06 39.68
N ALA A 393 31.12 -7.08 40.10
CA ALA A 393 31.84 -5.88 40.54
C ALA A 393 32.47 -5.09 39.36
N THR A 394 32.47 -5.65 38.15
CA THR A 394 33.08 -5.01 36.98
C THR A 394 32.19 -3.87 36.47
N GLU A 395 32.79 -2.74 36.14
CA GLU A 395 32.09 -1.59 35.56
C GLU A 395 31.73 -1.84 34.07
N GLU A 396 30.54 -1.40 33.66
CA GLU A 396 30.16 -1.34 32.25
C GLU A 396 31.06 -0.36 31.50
N LYS A 397 31.78 -0.85 30.49
CA LYS A 397 32.55 0.01 29.59
C LYS A 397 31.62 0.90 28.77
N GLN A 398 32.16 2.04 28.30
CA GLN A 398 31.38 3.05 27.58
C GLN A 398 30.59 2.49 26.38
N ALA A 399 31.15 1.56 25.59
CA ALA A 399 30.45 0.98 24.45
C ALA A 399 29.29 0.07 24.90
N CYS A 400 29.47 -0.73 25.95
CA CYS A 400 28.40 -1.52 26.57
C CYS A 400 27.28 -0.61 27.08
N THR A 401 27.61 0.44 27.81
CA THR A 401 26.63 1.43 28.30
C THR A 401 25.89 2.10 27.14
N ALA A 402 26.61 2.57 26.12
CA ALA A 402 26.01 3.24 24.97
C ALA A 402 25.04 2.31 24.22
N TYR A 403 25.42 1.05 24.03
CA TYR A 403 24.56 0.10 23.31
C TYR A 403 23.30 -0.24 24.13
N THR A 404 23.46 -0.62 25.38
CA THR A 404 22.32 -0.99 26.24
C THR A 404 21.37 0.19 26.46
N ARG A 405 21.88 1.41 26.65
CA ARG A 405 21.05 2.62 26.74
C ARG A 405 20.31 2.88 25.44
N TYR A 406 20.97 2.72 24.28
CA TYR A 406 20.33 2.93 22.98
C TYR A 406 19.13 1.99 22.77
N VAL A 407 19.32 0.68 22.98
CA VAL A 407 18.23 -0.31 22.81
C VAL A 407 17.08 -0.03 23.78
N LEU A 408 17.38 0.24 25.05
CA LEU A 408 16.35 0.54 26.05
C LEU A 408 15.64 1.86 25.77
N ASP A 409 16.33 2.88 25.25
CA ASP A 409 15.73 4.17 24.89
C ASP A 409 14.77 4.04 23.70
N ILE A 410 15.18 3.34 22.63
CA ILE A 410 14.30 2.99 21.51
C ILE A 410 13.08 2.21 22.01
N GLY A 411 13.29 1.26 22.92
CA GLY A 411 12.20 0.55 23.57
C GLY A 411 11.29 1.48 24.37
N GLN A 412 11.82 2.31 25.26
CA GLN A 412 11.00 3.11 26.17
C GLN A 412 10.21 4.19 25.42
N ASN A 413 10.86 4.94 24.53
CA ASN A 413 10.27 6.06 23.80
C ASN A 413 9.50 5.62 22.55
N GLY A 414 9.85 4.47 21.97
CA GLY A 414 9.29 3.95 20.74
C GLY A 414 8.21 2.89 20.91
N ASP A 415 7.89 2.24 19.79
CA ASP A 415 6.97 1.12 19.73
C ASP A 415 7.68 -0.23 19.85
N TRP A 416 6.90 -1.31 19.89
CA TRP A 416 7.43 -2.66 19.98
C TRP A 416 8.31 -3.01 18.77
N LEU A 417 7.94 -2.57 17.56
CA LEU A 417 8.65 -2.93 16.33
C LEU A 417 10.04 -2.26 16.25
N GLY A 418 10.13 -0.99 16.64
CA GLY A 418 11.42 -0.29 16.75
C GLY A 418 12.34 -0.98 17.75
N LEU A 419 11.81 -1.49 18.87
CA LEU A 419 12.57 -2.29 19.81
C LEU A 419 13.06 -3.61 19.20
N GLN A 420 12.20 -4.34 18.47
CA GLN A 420 12.61 -5.56 17.77
C GLN A 420 13.74 -5.28 16.77
N VAL A 421 13.65 -4.18 16.01
CA VAL A 421 14.68 -3.78 15.06
C VAL A 421 15.96 -3.32 15.75
N ALA A 422 15.90 -2.73 16.95
CA ALA A 422 17.09 -2.39 17.74
C ALA A 422 17.79 -3.63 18.34
N LEU A 423 17.04 -4.70 18.61
CA LEU A 423 17.56 -6.00 19.09
C LEU A 423 18.10 -6.88 17.94
N ALA A 424 17.61 -6.67 16.71
CA ALA A 424 17.93 -7.49 15.55
C ALA A 424 19.42 -7.56 15.17
N PRO A 425 20.25 -6.49 15.29
CA PRO A 425 21.69 -6.57 15.03
C PRO A 425 22.39 -7.66 15.83
N CYS A 426 22.06 -7.81 17.12
CA CYS A 426 22.60 -8.87 17.96
C CYS A 426 22.13 -10.24 17.46
N LEU A 427 20.81 -10.45 17.36
CA LEU A 427 20.23 -11.73 16.96
C LEU A 427 20.74 -12.20 15.60
N LEU A 428 20.49 -11.41 14.55
CA LEU A 428 20.85 -11.74 13.17
C LEU A 428 22.37 -11.77 12.97
N GLY A 429 23.06 -10.87 13.66
CA GLY A 429 24.50 -10.66 13.57
C GLY A 429 25.31 -11.84 14.03
N TYR A 430 25.10 -12.25 15.27
CA TYR A 430 25.82 -13.39 15.85
C TYR A 430 25.52 -14.67 15.07
N GLY A 431 24.29 -14.84 14.55
CA GLY A 431 23.96 -15.96 13.66
C GLY A 431 24.67 -15.88 12.29
N ALA A 432 24.91 -14.67 11.77
CA ALA A 432 25.69 -14.48 10.56
C ALA A 432 27.19 -14.69 10.79
N VAL A 433 27.74 -14.18 11.89
CA VAL A 433 29.12 -14.37 12.34
C VAL A 433 29.42 -15.86 12.53
N ALA A 434 28.58 -16.59 13.26
CA ALA A 434 28.79 -18.01 13.52
C ALA A 434 28.81 -18.83 12.24
N ARG A 435 27.89 -18.57 11.31
CA ARG A 435 27.87 -19.20 9.98
C ARG A 435 29.11 -18.83 9.16
N MET A 436 29.47 -17.55 9.14
CA MET A 436 30.68 -17.08 8.45
C MET A 436 31.92 -17.79 8.97
N LEU A 437 32.14 -17.81 10.29
CA LEU A 437 33.30 -18.45 10.91
C LEU A 437 33.35 -19.95 10.63
N ARG A 438 32.21 -20.65 10.71
CA ARG A 438 32.14 -22.09 10.41
C ARG A 438 32.64 -22.41 8.99
N ASP A 439 32.29 -21.56 8.03
CA ASP A 439 32.52 -21.77 6.60
C ASP A 439 33.81 -21.07 6.11
N HIS A 440 34.41 -20.18 6.91
CA HIS A 440 35.63 -19.46 6.58
C HIS A 440 36.87 -20.38 6.59
N LYS A 441 37.68 -20.28 5.53
CA LYS A 441 38.84 -21.15 5.29
C LYS A 441 39.94 -21.08 6.36
N ASP A 442 40.08 -19.93 7.01
CA ASP A 442 41.16 -19.66 7.97
C ASP A 442 40.73 -20.01 9.41
N THR A 443 39.51 -20.52 9.61
CA THR A 443 39.00 -20.88 10.94
C THR A 443 39.65 -22.16 11.44
N VAL A 444 40.31 -22.07 12.60
CA VAL A 444 40.97 -23.21 13.26
C VAL A 444 39.95 -23.93 14.15
N ARG A 445 39.78 -25.24 13.92
CA ARG A 445 38.80 -26.08 14.64
C ARG A 445 39.43 -26.91 15.76
N GLU A 446 40.66 -27.34 15.58
CA GLU A 446 41.41 -28.12 16.56
C GLU A 446 42.28 -27.19 17.40
N ASN A 447 42.28 -27.37 18.73
CA ASN A 447 43.04 -26.54 19.68
C ASN A 447 42.72 -25.04 19.66
N ASN A 448 41.59 -24.63 19.08
CA ASN A 448 41.11 -23.25 19.20
C ASN A 448 40.40 -23.06 20.54
N THR A 449 40.99 -22.21 21.40
CA THR A 449 40.47 -21.83 22.72
C THR A 449 39.01 -21.36 22.68
N TYR A 450 38.58 -20.77 21.56
CA TYR A 450 37.26 -20.15 21.39
C TYR A 450 36.27 -21.01 20.62
N TRP A 451 36.65 -22.25 20.23
CA TRP A 451 35.82 -23.09 19.36
C TRP A 451 34.43 -23.38 19.92
N ALA A 452 34.30 -23.61 21.23
CA ALA A 452 33.00 -23.87 21.84
C ALA A 452 32.06 -22.64 21.78
N TRP A 453 32.58 -21.41 21.81
CA TRP A 453 31.79 -20.21 21.56
C TRP A 453 31.25 -20.20 20.12
N ILE A 454 32.10 -20.48 19.12
CA ILE A 454 31.69 -20.55 17.70
C ILE A 454 30.63 -21.64 17.50
N LYS A 455 30.78 -22.77 18.18
CA LYS A 455 29.84 -23.88 18.10
C LYS A 455 28.47 -23.50 18.66
N ASN A 456 28.41 -22.88 19.85
CA ASN A 456 27.15 -22.54 20.52
C ASN A 456 26.22 -21.69 19.63
N TYR A 457 26.75 -20.67 18.94
CA TYR A 457 25.95 -19.84 18.02
C TYR A 457 25.60 -20.52 16.68
N ASN A 458 26.15 -21.72 16.42
CA ASN A 458 25.77 -22.58 15.30
C ASN A 458 24.84 -23.73 15.71
N GLU A 459 24.48 -23.87 17.00
CA GLU A 459 23.56 -24.92 17.46
C GLU A 459 22.11 -24.63 17.02
N ASP A 460 21.29 -25.68 17.06
CA ASP A 460 19.92 -25.65 16.53
C ASP A 460 19.06 -24.59 17.24
N ASP A 461 19.25 -24.40 18.55
CA ASP A 461 18.49 -23.45 19.36
C ASP A 461 18.70 -21.99 18.90
N TYR A 462 19.96 -21.57 18.67
CA TYR A 462 20.25 -20.22 18.21
C TYR A 462 19.82 -20.00 16.76
N THR A 463 20.04 -21.01 15.90
CA THR A 463 19.59 -20.98 14.51
C THR A 463 18.06 -20.85 14.41
N GLN A 464 17.34 -21.54 15.29
CA GLN A 464 15.89 -21.43 15.41
C GLN A 464 15.46 -20.03 15.87
N ALA A 465 16.14 -19.45 16.87
CA ALA A 465 15.86 -18.09 17.33
C ALA A 465 16.03 -17.04 16.21
N VAL A 466 17.12 -17.13 15.43
CA VAL A 466 17.37 -16.25 14.27
C VAL A 466 16.26 -16.37 13.23
N ARG A 467 15.83 -17.61 12.94
CA ARG A 467 14.74 -17.86 11.99
C ARG A 467 13.42 -17.24 12.47
N LEU A 468 13.03 -17.51 13.71
CA LEU A 468 11.79 -16.99 14.29
C LEU A 468 11.79 -15.45 14.36
N GLY A 469 12.92 -14.85 14.77
CA GLY A 469 13.07 -13.40 14.78
C GLY A 469 12.99 -12.78 13.38
N SER A 470 13.57 -13.45 12.38
CA SER A 470 13.49 -13.03 10.98
C SER A 470 12.06 -13.11 10.46
N GLU A 471 11.36 -14.23 10.64
CA GLU A 471 9.94 -14.42 10.27
C GLU A 471 9.04 -13.36 10.93
N LEU A 472 9.33 -12.99 12.17
CA LEU A 472 8.63 -11.94 12.91
C LEU A 472 8.84 -10.56 12.27
N LEU A 473 10.08 -10.19 11.95
CA LEU A 473 10.38 -8.92 11.30
C LEU A 473 9.73 -8.85 9.91
N GLU A 474 9.87 -9.90 9.09
CA GLU A 474 9.25 -10.02 7.77
C GLU A 474 7.74 -9.77 7.82
N LYS A 475 7.06 -10.43 8.76
CA LYS A 475 5.60 -10.32 8.94
C LYS A 475 5.17 -8.90 9.28
N HIS A 476 5.91 -8.20 10.12
CA HIS A 476 5.51 -6.87 10.62
C HIS A 476 5.94 -5.73 9.71
N LEU A 477 7.02 -5.88 8.94
CA LEU A 477 7.54 -4.80 8.09
C LEU A 477 6.77 -4.60 6.80
N GLN A 478 6.13 -5.64 6.26
CA GLN A 478 5.18 -5.49 5.15
C GLN A 478 3.95 -4.62 5.49
N LEU A 479 3.71 -4.30 6.77
CA LEU A 479 2.59 -3.47 7.21
C LEU A 479 2.98 -2.00 7.42
N GLN A 480 4.25 -1.65 7.20
CA GLN A 480 4.78 -0.32 7.49
C GLN A 480 4.79 0.58 6.26
N SER A 481 4.65 1.88 6.49
CA SER A 481 4.86 2.87 5.43
C SER A 481 6.35 2.92 5.03
N PRO A 482 6.68 3.36 3.79
CA PRO A 482 8.06 3.53 3.37
C PRO A 482 8.85 4.47 4.29
N SER A 483 8.24 5.56 4.76
CA SER A 483 8.89 6.48 5.70
C SER A 483 9.25 5.80 7.02
N ARG A 484 8.37 4.95 7.55
CA ARG A 484 8.63 4.20 8.77
C ARG A 484 9.69 3.14 8.56
N ILE A 485 9.73 2.49 7.39
CA ILE A 485 10.79 1.55 7.03
C ILE A 485 12.15 2.24 7.06
N GLU A 486 12.28 3.44 6.50
CA GLU A 486 13.54 4.20 6.55
C GLU A 486 13.99 4.51 7.99
N GLU A 487 13.06 4.90 8.87
CA GLU A 487 13.36 5.10 10.30
C GLU A 487 13.89 3.81 10.97
N LEU A 488 13.25 2.67 10.70
CA LEU A 488 13.65 1.38 11.23
C LEU A 488 15.03 0.94 10.69
N VAL A 489 15.32 1.18 9.41
CA VAL A 489 16.65 0.95 8.83
C VAL A 489 17.71 1.74 9.59
N GLN A 490 17.45 3.02 9.92
CA GLN A 490 18.41 3.82 10.69
C GLN A 490 18.63 3.28 12.10
N ILE A 491 17.58 2.74 12.73
CA ILE A 491 17.70 2.05 14.03
C ILE A 491 18.63 0.85 13.92
N PHE A 492 18.42 0.01 12.91
CA PHE A 492 19.24 -1.17 12.64
C PHE A 492 20.71 -0.79 12.40
N VAL A 493 20.98 0.19 11.53
CA VAL A 493 22.33 0.68 11.22
C VAL A 493 23.03 1.20 12.49
N LYS A 494 22.31 1.94 13.34
CA LYS A 494 22.88 2.44 14.59
C LYS A 494 23.22 1.30 15.55
N GLY A 495 22.37 0.28 15.64
CA GLY A 495 22.65 -0.92 16.42
C GLY A 495 23.88 -1.67 15.91
N LEU A 496 24.06 -1.84 14.59
CA LEU A 496 25.28 -2.45 14.03
C LEU A 496 26.56 -1.68 14.40
N LYS A 497 26.53 -0.35 14.36
CA LYS A 497 27.68 0.47 14.76
C LYS A 497 28.01 0.31 16.24
N LEU A 498 27.00 0.11 17.09
CA LEU A 498 27.18 -0.12 18.51
C LEU A 498 27.74 -1.52 18.80
N GLU A 499 27.34 -2.53 18.03
CA GLU A 499 27.94 -3.87 18.06
C GLU A 499 29.42 -3.85 17.65
N ILE A 500 29.77 -3.17 16.55
CA ILE A 500 31.19 -2.99 16.15
C ILE A 500 31.98 -2.33 17.29
N GLY A 501 31.45 -1.24 17.85
CA GLY A 501 32.04 -0.55 18.98
C GLY A 501 32.17 -1.42 20.23
N PHE A 502 31.34 -2.46 20.37
CA PHE A 502 31.42 -3.42 21.46
C PHE A 502 32.68 -4.30 21.34
N TRP A 503 33.01 -4.77 20.13
CA TRP A 503 34.25 -5.50 19.91
C TRP A 503 35.50 -4.61 19.89
N ASP A 504 35.39 -3.36 19.44
CA ASP A 504 36.49 -2.39 19.46
C ASP A 504 37.01 -2.08 20.88
N MET A 505 36.26 -2.44 21.92
CA MET A 505 36.70 -2.31 23.32
C MET A 505 37.95 -3.13 23.66
N PHE A 506 38.31 -4.10 22.82
CA PHE A 506 39.37 -5.06 23.07
C PHE A 506 40.30 -5.22 21.86
N PRO A 507 41.63 -5.23 22.07
CA PRO A 507 42.57 -5.41 20.98
C PRO A 507 42.45 -6.81 20.37
N SER A 508 42.46 -6.88 19.04
CA SER A 508 42.40 -8.13 18.28
C SER A 508 43.76 -8.77 18.03
N LYS A 509 44.86 -8.07 18.35
CA LYS A 509 46.26 -8.50 18.19
C LYS A 509 47.14 -7.95 19.31
#